data_AF-A0AAX1LNR2-F1
#
_entry.id   AF-A0AAX1LNR2-F1
#
_cell.length_a   1.000
_cell.length_b   1.000
_cell.length_c   1.000
_cell.angle_alpha   90.00
_cell.angle_beta   90.00
_cell.angle_gamma   90.00
#
_symmetry.space_group_name_H-M   'P 1'
#
loop_
_entity.id
_entity.type
_entity.pdbx_description
1 polymer ?
#
loop_
_entity_poly.entity_id
_entity_poly.type
_entity_poly.pdbx_seq_one_letter_code
_entity_poly.pdbx_strand_id
1 'polypeptide(L)'
;MTDHIDETTDRLTDGTPDGHLLAALDAVERSHSEDAPPAAAVMARIRSSRSPLDGPAWSWARSLRLFMLLLGRQSRVVPWQVVPATLALMAFAGLGARFFAVGWGATVVSRAFCSMVLAGVLLSVTMAFGDSRADMISSATPLGTGAVTLVRLVFILACDVVFGLMVTAVMGAQGYGTFGVLLVGWLSPLLLVAGVGAMLAIRFSTGVGFGVGLLLVAVIRTDLLGLTGLPAAGWIDMTRPFGQPLLAVTGLMACAAAVAFSGRLSEARMAAAAV
;
A
#
# COMPACT_ATOMS: atom_id res chain seq x y z
N MET A 1 3.28 4.22 59.78
CA MET A 1 3.57 3.46 58.55
C MET A 1 2.28 3.39 57.76
N THR A 2 2.13 4.34 56.81
CA THR A 2 1.18 4.48 55.68
C THR A 2 0.82 5.96 55.57
N ASP A 3 1.62 6.72 54.81
CA ASP A 3 1.37 8.14 54.58
C ASP A 3 2.11 8.59 53.30
N HIS A 4 1.73 8.08 52.11
CA HIS A 4 2.30 8.65 50.88
C HIS A 4 1.67 8.37 49.51
N ILE A 5 0.39 8.03 49.34
CA ILE A 5 -0.16 7.93 47.97
C ILE A 5 -1.67 8.19 47.94
N ASP A 6 -2.14 9.39 48.32
CA ASP A 6 -3.55 9.73 48.01
C ASP A 6 -3.86 11.22 47.76
N GLU A 7 -2.89 12.13 47.87
CA GLU A 7 -3.16 13.58 47.74
C GLU A 7 -2.93 14.14 46.32
N THR A 8 -2.49 13.32 45.36
CA THR A 8 -2.17 13.79 44.00
C THR A 8 -3.20 13.44 42.94
N THR A 9 -4.25 12.69 43.27
CA THR A 9 -5.23 12.20 42.28
C THR A 9 -6.58 12.91 42.33
N ASP A 10 -6.85 13.71 43.36
CA ASP A 10 -8.15 14.36 43.59
C ASP A 10 -8.16 15.86 43.24
N ARG A 11 -7.08 16.39 42.65
CA ARG A 11 -6.94 17.80 42.24
C ARG A 11 -7.10 18.06 40.74
N LEU A 12 -7.48 17.05 39.95
CA LEU A 12 -7.59 17.16 38.48
C LEU A 12 -9.04 17.15 37.95
N THR A 13 -10.03 17.21 38.84
CA THR A 13 -11.46 17.13 38.47
C THR A 13 -12.31 18.13 39.24
N ASP A 14 -11.83 19.36 39.39
CA ASP A 14 -12.71 20.45 39.82
C ASP A 14 -12.35 21.78 39.16
N GLY A 15 -13.36 22.51 38.72
CA GLY A 15 -13.24 23.89 38.25
C GLY A 15 -13.12 24.08 36.73
N THR A 16 -14.21 24.58 36.14
CA THR A 16 -14.26 25.57 35.04
C THR A 16 -12.94 25.94 34.34
N PRO A 17 -12.86 25.94 32.99
CA PRO A 17 -11.65 26.40 32.28
C PRO A 17 -11.26 27.79 32.80
N ASP A 18 -10.09 27.85 33.43
CA ASP A 18 -9.59 29.02 34.15
C ASP A 18 -9.69 30.27 33.26
N GLY A 19 -10.58 31.19 33.62
CA GLY A 19 -10.76 32.46 32.90
C GLY A 19 -9.46 33.25 32.78
N HIS A 20 -8.48 32.99 33.66
CA HIS A 20 -7.13 33.51 33.57
C HIS A 20 -6.30 32.92 32.42
N LEU A 21 -6.45 31.63 32.12
CA LEU A 21 -5.79 30.99 30.98
C LEU A 21 -6.37 31.50 29.66
N LEU A 22 -7.70 31.65 29.59
CA LEU A 22 -8.38 32.22 28.43
C LEU A 22 -8.04 33.71 28.22
N ALA A 23 -7.98 34.49 29.30
CA ALA A 23 -7.57 35.89 29.22
C ALA A 23 -6.09 36.05 28.83
N ALA A 24 -5.22 35.13 29.27
CA ALA A 24 -3.83 35.10 28.87
C ALA A 24 -3.67 34.72 27.39
N LEU A 25 -4.43 33.73 26.91
CA LEU A 25 -4.46 33.36 25.49
C LEU A 25 -5.01 34.50 24.63
N ASP A 26 -6.07 35.18 25.05
CA ASP A 26 -6.65 36.32 24.33
C ASP A 26 -5.72 37.55 24.34
N ALA A 27 -4.95 37.77 25.42
CA ALA A 27 -3.89 38.78 25.45
C ALA A 27 -2.71 38.44 24.53
N VAL A 28 -2.30 37.17 24.46
CA VAL A 28 -1.27 36.69 23.53
C VAL A 28 -1.76 36.78 22.09
N GLU A 29 -3.00 36.40 21.82
CA GLU A 29 -3.61 36.44 20.50
C GLU A 29 -3.80 37.88 20.01
N ARG A 30 -4.17 38.82 20.89
CA ARG A 30 -4.18 40.26 20.58
C ARG A 30 -2.78 40.82 20.32
N SER A 31 -1.76 40.38 21.05
CA SER A 31 -0.36 40.78 20.80
C SER A 31 0.18 40.24 19.46
N HIS A 32 -0.27 39.06 19.02
CA HIS A 32 0.09 38.49 17.72
C HIS A 32 -0.77 39.01 16.56
N SER A 33 -1.96 39.53 16.86
CA SER A 33 -2.86 40.14 15.88
C SER A 33 -2.40 41.54 15.45
N GLU A 34 -1.68 42.28 16.29
CA GLU A 34 -1.08 43.57 15.92
C GLU A 34 0.03 43.43 14.85
N ASP A 35 0.70 42.27 14.81
CA ASP A 35 1.73 41.93 13.81
C ASP A 35 1.20 41.04 12.67
N ALA A 36 -0.09 40.69 12.68
CA ALA A 36 -0.69 39.90 11.62
C ALA A 36 -0.89 40.77 10.37
N PRO A 37 -0.27 40.45 9.22
CA PRO A 37 -0.48 41.22 8.00
C PRO A 37 -1.98 41.22 7.66
N PRO A 38 -2.56 42.37 7.31
CA PRO A 38 -4.00 42.49 7.14
C PRO A 38 -4.50 41.45 6.13
N ALA A 39 -5.65 40.82 6.40
CA ALA A 39 -6.20 39.74 5.58
C ALA A 39 -6.30 40.13 4.09
N ALA A 40 -6.52 41.41 3.80
CA ALA A 40 -6.50 41.97 2.46
C ALA A 40 -5.10 41.92 1.80
N ALA A 41 -4.02 42.19 2.54
CA ALA A 41 -2.64 42.05 2.06
C ALA A 41 -2.25 40.59 1.87
N VAL A 42 -2.70 39.69 2.75
CA VAL A 42 -2.50 38.24 2.59
C VAL A 42 -3.26 37.72 1.37
N MET A 43 -4.53 38.10 1.19
CA MET A 43 -5.31 37.75 0.00
C MET A 43 -4.76 38.37 -1.28
N ALA A 44 -4.27 39.61 -1.24
CA ALA A 44 -3.60 40.24 -2.38
C ALA A 44 -2.29 39.51 -2.72
N ARG A 45 -1.54 39.05 -1.71
CA ARG A 45 -0.34 38.24 -1.87
C ARG A 45 -0.64 36.85 -2.42
N ILE A 46 -1.73 36.21 -1.99
CA ILE A 46 -2.18 34.90 -2.51
C ILE A 46 -2.67 35.04 -3.95
N ARG A 47 -3.43 36.09 -4.29
CA ARG A 47 -3.89 36.37 -5.66
C ARG A 47 -2.76 36.79 -6.60
N SER A 48 -1.72 37.45 -6.09
CA SER A 48 -0.54 37.85 -6.87
C SER A 48 0.52 36.75 -6.96
N SER A 49 0.51 35.78 -6.05
CA SER A 49 1.30 34.56 -6.17
C SER A 49 0.70 33.71 -7.28
N ARG A 50 1.48 33.38 -8.32
CA ARG A 50 1.07 32.41 -9.33
C ARG A 50 0.57 31.14 -8.63
N SER A 51 -0.63 30.71 -8.97
CA SER A 51 -1.20 29.47 -8.45
C SER A 51 -0.20 28.33 -8.67
N PRO A 52 0.09 27.49 -7.66
CA PRO A 52 0.91 26.28 -7.83
C PRO A 52 0.39 25.35 -8.94
N LEU A 53 -0.89 25.50 -9.33
CA LEU A 53 -1.53 24.78 -10.42
C LEU A 53 -1.15 25.31 -11.82
N ASP A 54 -0.63 26.53 -11.93
CA ASP A 54 -0.17 27.15 -13.18
C ASP A 54 1.35 27.04 -13.38
N GLY A 55 2.02 26.24 -12.55
CA GLY A 55 3.43 25.92 -12.72
C GLY A 55 3.66 25.02 -13.93
N PRO A 56 4.76 25.19 -14.69
CA PRO A 56 5.09 24.25 -15.75
C PRO A 56 5.21 22.83 -15.18
N ALA A 57 4.63 21.86 -15.89
CA ALA A 57 4.71 20.44 -15.51
C ALA A 57 6.17 20.07 -15.22
N TRP A 58 6.39 19.47 -14.04
CA TRP A 58 7.75 19.16 -13.60
C TRP A 58 8.44 18.20 -14.57
N SER A 59 9.72 18.44 -14.84
CA SER A 59 10.54 17.50 -15.62
C SER A 59 10.52 16.11 -14.98
N TRP A 60 10.37 15.05 -15.79
CA TRP A 60 10.38 13.65 -15.35
C TRP A 60 11.53 13.32 -14.39
N ALA A 61 12.74 13.80 -14.68
CA ALA A 61 13.91 13.58 -13.85
C ALA A 61 13.77 14.13 -12.41
N ARG A 62 13.09 15.27 -12.25
CA ARG A 62 12.83 15.88 -10.94
C ARG A 62 11.82 15.05 -10.16
N SER A 63 10.74 14.60 -10.82
CA SER A 63 9.73 13.73 -10.21
C SER A 63 10.33 12.40 -9.78
N LEU A 64 11.17 11.78 -10.63
CA LEU A 64 11.86 10.54 -10.30
C LEU A 64 12.85 10.73 -9.14
N ARG A 65 13.60 11.83 -9.10
CA ARG A 65 14.54 12.11 -8.01
C ARG A 65 13.80 12.30 -6.67
N LEU A 66 12.70 13.05 -6.68
CA LEU A 66 11.86 13.22 -5.49
C LEU A 66 11.23 11.90 -5.06
N PHE A 67 10.74 11.11 -6.02
CA PHE A 67 10.24 9.77 -5.75
C PHE A 67 11.30 8.88 -5.09
N MET A 68 12.53 8.85 -5.61
CA MET A 68 13.62 8.05 -5.03
C MET A 68 14.05 8.55 -3.64
N LEU A 69 14.07 9.88 -3.42
CA LEU A 69 14.34 10.46 -2.10
C LEU A 69 13.24 10.10 -1.10
N LEU A 70 11.98 10.09 -1.54
CA LEU A 70 10.85 9.67 -0.73
C LEU A 70 10.88 8.18 -0.46
N LEU A 71 11.21 7.37 -1.45
CA LEU A 71 11.36 5.93 -1.30
C LEU A 71 12.46 5.62 -0.28
N GLY A 72 13.60 6.32 -0.31
CA GLY A 72 14.68 6.15 0.66
C GLY A 72 14.36 6.66 2.07
N ARG A 73 13.53 7.70 2.21
CA ARG A 73 13.04 8.15 3.52
C ARG A 73 11.95 7.25 4.06
N GLN A 74 11.01 6.86 3.21
CA GLN A 74 9.96 5.91 3.53
C GLN A 74 10.57 4.55 3.87
N SER A 75 11.61 4.05 3.19
CA SER A 75 12.21 2.76 3.57
C SER A 75 12.83 2.73 4.97
N ARG A 76 13.12 3.89 5.58
CA ARG A 76 13.56 3.98 6.98
C ARG A 76 12.41 4.05 7.98
N VAL A 77 11.21 4.42 7.53
CA VAL A 77 10.01 4.67 8.35
C VAL A 77 8.95 3.58 8.16
N VAL A 78 8.85 3.04 6.95
CA VAL A 78 8.03 1.90 6.52
C VAL A 78 8.48 0.67 7.31
N PRO A 79 7.51 -0.17 7.72
CA PRO A 79 7.66 -1.00 8.89
C PRO A 79 8.73 -2.05 8.61
N TRP A 80 9.76 -2.06 9.45
CA TRP A 80 10.72 -3.16 9.56
C TRP A 80 10.06 -4.53 9.75
N GLN A 81 8.74 -4.56 9.99
CA GLN A 81 7.90 -5.76 10.10
C GLN A 81 7.41 -6.29 8.74
N VAL A 82 7.28 -5.45 7.70
CA VAL A 82 6.75 -5.89 6.39
C VAL A 82 7.76 -6.75 5.65
N VAL A 83 9.05 -6.41 5.69
CA VAL A 83 10.12 -7.19 5.03
C VAL A 83 10.24 -8.63 5.60
N PRO A 84 10.30 -8.85 6.93
CA PRO A 84 10.32 -10.20 7.47
C PRO A 84 8.98 -10.93 7.26
N ALA A 85 7.86 -10.21 7.27
CA ALA A 85 6.55 -10.80 6.96
C ALA A 85 6.47 -11.28 5.50
N THR A 86 6.88 -10.46 4.53
CA THR A 86 6.92 -10.83 3.10
C THR A 86 7.85 -12.01 2.88
N LEU A 87 9.05 -12.00 3.47
CA LEU A 87 9.97 -13.12 3.42
C LEU A 87 9.38 -14.39 4.02
N ALA A 88 8.73 -14.31 5.19
CA ALA A 88 8.07 -15.44 5.82
C ALA A 88 6.95 -16.00 4.93
N LEU A 89 6.10 -15.15 4.36
CA LEU A 89 5.02 -15.56 3.46
C LEU A 89 5.54 -16.26 2.21
N MET A 90 6.61 -15.74 1.60
CA MET A 90 7.24 -16.37 0.44
C MET A 90 7.90 -17.70 0.80
N ALA A 91 8.53 -17.79 1.98
CA ALA A 91 9.06 -19.04 2.50
C ALA A 91 7.95 -20.08 2.76
N PHE A 92 6.82 -19.65 3.34
CA PHE A 92 5.63 -20.49 3.54
C PHE A 92 5.03 -20.96 2.22
N ALA A 93 5.04 -20.13 1.16
CA ALA A 93 4.61 -20.56 -0.16
C ALA A 93 5.49 -21.68 -0.72
N GLY A 94 6.81 -21.57 -0.56
CA GLY A 94 7.75 -22.64 -0.94
C GLY A 94 7.58 -23.92 -0.11
N LEU A 95 7.42 -23.80 1.21
CA LEU A 95 7.16 -24.94 2.10
C LEU A 95 5.81 -25.60 1.81
N GLY A 96 4.76 -24.80 1.62
CA GLY A 96 3.43 -25.27 1.27
C GLY A 96 3.41 -26.04 -0.04
N ALA A 97 4.12 -25.55 -1.07
CA ALA A 97 4.28 -26.26 -2.34
C ALA A 97 4.92 -27.65 -2.16
N ARG A 98 5.90 -27.77 -1.25
CA ARG A 98 6.52 -29.07 -0.93
C ARG A 98 5.55 -30.05 -0.28
N PHE A 99 4.61 -29.58 0.54
CA PHE A 99 3.55 -30.46 1.06
C PHE A 99 2.68 -31.04 -0.06
N PHE A 100 2.33 -30.23 -1.07
CA PHE A 100 1.59 -30.73 -2.23
C PHE A 100 2.41 -31.70 -3.08
N ALA A 101 3.74 -31.59 -3.09
CA ALA A 101 4.59 -32.54 -3.82
C ALA A 101 4.52 -33.96 -3.23
N VAL A 102 4.06 -34.12 -1.99
CA VAL A 102 3.78 -35.43 -1.40
C VAL A 102 2.42 -35.93 -1.94
N GLY A 103 2.46 -36.63 -3.07
CA GLY A 103 1.31 -37.35 -3.62
C GLY A 103 0.58 -36.68 -4.78
N TRP A 104 0.98 -35.48 -5.20
CA TRP A 104 0.40 -34.80 -6.37
C TRP A 104 1.42 -34.56 -7.49
N GLY A 105 0.93 -34.43 -8.72
CA GLY A 105 1.77 -34.15 -9.89
C GLY A 105 2.36 -32.74 -9.90
N ALA A 106 3.47 -32.56 -10.64
CA ALA A 106 4.19 -31.28 -10.74
C ALA A 106 3.33 -30.09 -11.21
N THR A 107 2.29 -30.36 -12.01
CA THR A 107 1.32 -29.34 -12.45
C THR A 107 0.48 -28.82 -11.28
N VAL A 108 0.09 -29.68 -10.35
CA VAL A 108 -0.67 -29.29 -9.15
C VAL A 108 0.23 -28.54 -8.18
N VAL A 109 1.47 -29.01 -7.99
CA VAL A 109 2.47 -28.35 -7.14
C VAL A 109 2.79 -26.94 -7.63
N SER A 110 3.09 -26.77 -8.91
CA SER A 110 3.33 -25.46 -9.52
C SER A 110 2.10 -24.56 -9.43
N ARG A 111 0.89 -25.12 -9.55
CA ARG A 111 -0.34 -24.33 -9.39
C ARG A 111 -0.54 -23.86 -7.96
N ALA A 112 -0.36 -24.73 -6.97
CA ALA A 112 -0.46 -24.40 -5.56
C ALA A 112 0.58 -23.37 -5.15
N PHE A 113 1.83 -23.53 -5.60
CA PHE A 113 2.90 -22.58 -5.38
C PHE A 113 2.54 -21.16 -5.86
N CYS A 114 2.12 -21.02 -7.12
CA CYS A 114 1.76 -19.71 -7.66
C CYS A 114 0.57 -19.07 -6.90
N SER A 115 -0.43 -19.88 -6.51
CA SER A 115 -1.54 -19.39 -5.68
C SER A 115 -1.08 -18.90 -4.32
N MET A 116 -0.17 -19.63 -3.67
CA MET A 116 0.38 -19.25 -2.35
C MET A 116 1.24 -18.00 -2.43
N VAL A 117 2.06 -17.85 -3.47
CA VAL A 117 2.82 -16.62 -3.71
C VAL A 117 1.87 -15.43 -3.86
N LEU A 118 0.83 -15.55 -4.69
CA LEU A 118 -0.17 -14.49 -4.88
C LEU A 118 -0.95 -14.16 -3.60
N ALA A 119 -1.30 -15.17 -2.80
CA ALA A 119 -1.91 -14.98 -1.50
C ALA A 119 -0.96 -14.24 -0.53
N GLY A 120 0.34 -14.56 -0.57
CA GLY A 120 1.39 -13.85 0.17
C GLY A 120 1.48 -12.38 -0.23
N VAL A 121 1.56 -12.08 -1.54
CA VAL A 121 1.54 -10.70 -2.05
C VAL A 121 0.31 -9.94 -1.58
N LEU A 122 -0.87 -10.55 -1.70
CA LEU A 122 -2.12 -9.94 -1.28
C LEU A 122 -2.13 -9.66 0.23
N LEU A 123 -1.62 -10.58 1.04
CA LEU A 123 -1.52 -10.41 2.49
C LEU A 123 -0.54 -9.30 2.86
N SER A 124 0.61 -9.22 2.20
CA SER A 124 1.60 -8.14 2.36
C SER A 124 1.02 -6.76 2.04
N VAL A 125 0.33 -6.65 0.90
CA VAL A 125 -0.33 -5.42 0.45
C VAL A 125 -1.43 -5.00 1.43
N THR A 126 -2.30 -5.93 1.82
CA THR A 126 -3.42 -5.63 2.73
C THR A 126 -2.95 -5.33 4.14
N MET A 127 -1.92 -6.01 4.66
CA MET A 127 -1.29 -5.69 5.95
C MET A 127 -0.72 -4.28 5.94
N ALA A 128 -0.03 -3.90 4.86
CA ALA A 128 0.47 -2.55 4.77
C ALA A 128 -0.67 -1.54 4.86
N PHE A 129 -1.72 -1.66 4.06
CA PHE A 129 -2.82 -0.69 4.12
C PHE A 129 -3.72 -0.80 5.37
N GLY A 130 -3.54 -1.84 6.21
CA GLY A 130 -4.31 -2.03 7.45
C GLY A 130 -3.78 -1.32 8.68
N ASP A 131 -2.50 -0.98 8.70
CA ASP A 131 -1.90 -0.34 9.87
C ASP A 131 -2.26 1.15 9.92
N SER A 132 -3.17 1.51 10.82
CA SER A 132 -3.64 2.89 11.08
C SER A 132 -2.51 3.89 11.38
N ARG A 133 -1.31 3.41 11.70
CA ARG A 133 -0.10 4.24 11.91
C ARG A 133 0.40 4.93 10.63
N ALA A 134 0.05 4.43 9.45
CA ALA A 134 0.44 5.07 8.19
C ALA A 134 -0.30 6.39 7.92
N ASP A 135 -1.53 6.54 8.42
CA ASP A 135 -2.29 7.79 8.34
C ASP A 135 -1.62 8.91 9.15
N MET A 136 -0.89 8.54 10.20
CA MET A 136 -0.16 9.48 11.08
C MET A 136 1.15 10.01 10.47
N ILE A 137 1.72 9.32 9.47
CA ILE A 137 2.90 9.78 8.72
C ILE A 137 2.48 10.56 7.46
N SER A 138 1.32 10.21 6.87
CA SER A 138 0.73 10.97 5.78
C SER A 138 0.29 12.37 6.20
N SER A 139 -0.06 12.60 7.48
CA SER A 139 -0.38 13.93 8.00
C SER A 139 0.86 14.79 8.28
N ALA A 140 2.03 14.18 8.47
CA ALA A 140 3.27 14.86 8.81
C ALA A 140 4.18 15.17 7.60
N THR A 141 3.85 14.64 6.40
CA THR A 141 4.62 14.89 5.18
C THR A 141 3.87 15.87 4.28
N PRO A 142 4.54 16.89 3.69
CA PRO A 142 3.91 17.88 2.81
C PRO A 142 3.51 17.31 1.43
N LEU A 143 3.37 15.99 1.31
CA LEU A 143 3.08 15.27 0.08
C LEU A 143 1.73 14.59 0.24
N GLY A 144 0.82 14.82 -0.71
CA GLY A 144 -0.54 14.28 -0.65
C GLY A 144 -0.57 12.76 -0.46
N THR A 145 -1.65 12.27 0.16
CA THR A 145 -1.86 10.87 0.55
C THR A 145 -1.69 9.88 -0.61
N GLY A 146 -2.02 10.30 -1.84
CA GLY A 146 -1.76 9.52 -3.06
C GLY A 146 -0.28 9.23 -3.33
N ALA A 147 0.63 10.18 -3.08
CA ALA A 147 2.05 9.97 -3.29
C ALA A 147 2.64 8.97 -2.27
N VAL A 148 2.20 9.06 -1.02
CA VAL A 148 2.61 8.14 0.06
C VAL A 148 2.13 6.72 -0.22
N THR A 149 0.88 6.55 -0.63
CA THR A 149 0.33 5.23 -0.99
C THR A 149 1.03 4.61 -2.19
N LEU A 150 1.38 5.41 -3.21
CA LEU A 150 2.16 4.96 -4.36
C LEU A 150 3.55 4.46 -3.94
N VAL A 151 4.31 5.26 -3.17
CA VAL A 151 5.65 4.88 -2.70
C VAL A 151 5.60 3.59 -1.89
N ARG A 152 4.61 3.48 -0.99
CA ARG A 152 4.42 2.30 -0.16
C ARG A 152 4.08 1.06 -0.98
N LEU A 153 3.13 1.17 -1.90
CA LEU A 153 2.74 0.07 -2.78
C LEU A 153 3.94 -0.42 -3.61
N VAL A 154 4.71 0.49 -4.20
CA VAL A 154 5.90 0.16 -5.00
C VAL A 154 6.95 -0.55 -4.14
N PHE A 155 7.22 -0.06 -2.92
CA PHE A 155 8.19 -0.68 -2.03
C PHE A 155 7.83 -2.13 -1.69
N ILE A 156 6.57 -2.37 -1.29
CA ILE A 156 6.09 -3.70 -0.91
C ILE A 156 6.14 -4.64 -2.10
N LEU A 157 5.66 -4.18 -3.25
CA LEU A 157 5.66 -4.98 -4.46
C LEU A 157 7.07 -5.34 -4.92
N ALA A 158 8.04 -4.42 -4.75
CA ALA A 158 9.44 -4.69 -5.03
C ALA A 158 9.99 -5.78 -4.10
N CYS A 159 9.69 -5.74 -2.80
CA CYS A 159 10.07 -6.80 -1.85
C CYS A 159 9.43 -8.14 -2.24
N ASP A 160 8.13 -8.15 -2.54
CA ASP A 160 7.40 -9.34 -2.95
C ASP A 160 7.99 -9.96 -4.22
N VAL A 161 8.37 -9.14 -5.21
CA VAL A 161 9.01 -9.61 -6.45
C VAL A 161 10.39 -10.19 -6.14
N VAL A 162 11.22 -9.53 -5.33
CA VAL A 162 12.56 -10.04 -4.99
C VAL A 162 12.48 -11.38 -4.24
N PHE A 163 11.64 -11.48 -3.21
CA PHE A 163 11.49 -12.71 -2.46
C PHE A 163 10.77 -13.81 -3.24
N GLY A 164 9.77 -13.43 -4.06
CA GLY A 164 9.09 -14.32 -5.01
C GLY A 164 10.07 -14.92 -6.01
N LEU A 165 11.01 -14.13 -6.56
CA LEU A 165 12.07 -14.59 -7.44
C LEU A 165 13.01 -15.57 -6.73
N MET A 166 13.43 -15.26 -5.50
CA MET A 166 14.29 -16.13 -4.69
C MET A 166 13.64 -17.50 -4.46
N VAL A 167 12.38 -17.54 -4.00
CA VAL A 167 11.70 -18.81 -3.77
C VAL A 167 11.39 -19.55 -5.08
N THR A 168 11.10 -18.83 -6.17
CA THR A 168 10.91 -19.42 -7.51
C THR A 168 12.19 -20.09 -8.01
N ALA A 169 13.35 -19.47 -7.81
CA ALA A 169 14.64 -20.05 -8.16
C ALA A 169 14.92 -21.33 -7.35
N VAL A 170 14.64 -21.30 -6.04
CA VAL A 170 14.79 -22.47 -5.15
C VAL A 170 13.86 -23.61 -5.56
N MET A 171 12.59 -23.33 -5.86
CA MET A 171 11.62 -24.34 -6.31
C MET A 171 11.99 -24.92 -7.68
N GLY A 172 12.46 -24.06 -8.61
CA GLY A 172 12.94 -24.49 -9.92
C GLY A 172 14.17 -25.39 -9.83
N ALA A 173 15.14 -25.03 -9.00
CA ALA A 173 16.34 -25.84 -8.76
C ALA A 173 16.02 -27.20 -8.13
N GLN A 174 14.92 -27.30 -7.39
CA GLN A 174 14.46 -28.54 -6.76
C GLN A 174 13.58 -29.40 -7.67
N GLY A 175 13.33 -28.97 -8.91
CA GLY A 175 12.58 -29.75 -9.90
C GLY A 175 11.06 -29.70 -9.75
N TYR A 176 10.51 -28.76 -8.97
CA TYR A 176 9.05 -28.61 -8.79
C TYR A 176 8.35 -27.88 -9.95
N GLY A 177 9.08 -27.54 -11.01
CA GLY A 177 8.58 -26.91 -12.23
C GLY A 177 9.70 -26.19 -12.98
N THR A 178 9.47 -25.86 -14.25
CA THR A 178 10.41 -25.03 -14.99
C THR A 178 10.35 -23.59 -14.45
N PHE A 179 11.51 -22.98 -14.24
CA PHE A 179 11.61 -21.63 -13.66
C PHE A 179 10.71 -20.62 -14.37
N GLY A 180 10.70 -20.63 -15.71
CA GLY A 180 9.87 -19.72 -16.51
C GLY A 180 8.36 -19.91 -16.28
N VAL A 181 7.89 -21.16 -16.15
CA VAL A 181 6.46 -21.44 -15.91
C VAL A 181 6.05 -21.00 -14.50
N LEU A 182 6.89 -21.28 -13.50
CA LEU A 182 6.66 -20.83 -12.14
C LEU A 182 6.63 -19.30 -12.08
N LEU A 183 7.64 -18.64 -12.65
CA LEU A 183 7.77 -17.18 -12.67
C LEU A 183 6.58 -16.50 -13.32
N VAL A 184 6.25 -16.88 -14.56
CA VAL A 184 5.14 -16.28 -15.30
C VAL A 184 3.80 -16.56 -14.60
N GLY A 185 3.66 -17.73 -13.96
CA GLY A 185 2.43 -18.18 -13.32
C GLY A 185 1.95 -17.32 -12.13
N TRP A 186 2.86 -16.64 -11.42
CA TRP A 186 2.50 -15.69 -10.36
C TRP A 186 2.81 -14.24 -10.74
N LEU A 187 3.85 -13.98 -11.53
CA LEU A 187 4.24 -12.61 -11.88
C LEU A 187 3.23 -11.92 -12.80
N SER A 188 2.62 -12.67 -13.73
CA SER A 188 1.62 -12.10 -14.65
C SER A 188 0.37 -11.55 -13.93
N PRO A 189 -0.28 -12.29 -13.02
CA PRO A 189 -1.44 -11.79 -12.28
C PRO A 189 -1.11 -10.90 -11.06
N LEU A 190 0.17 -10.77 -10.69
CA LEU A 190 0.59 -10.10 -9.46
C LEU A 190 0.06 -8.66 -9.35
N LEU A 191 0.22 -7.86 -10.41
CA LEU A 191 -0.24 -6.46 -10.40
C LEU A 191 -1.76 -6.35 -10.25
N LEU A 192 -2.50 -7.28 -10.87
CA LEU A 192 -3.95 -7.29 -10.80
C LEU A 192 -4.44 -7.64 -9.39
N VAL A 193 -3.89 -8.70 -8.80
CA VAL A 193 -4.23 -9.13 -7.44
C VAL A 193 -3.85 -8.06 -6.43
N ALA A 194 -2.65 -7.50 -6.52
CA ALA A 194 -2.19 -6.43 -5.64
C ALA A 194 -3.03 -5.15 -5.80
N GLY A 195 -3.31 -4.72 -7.04
CA GLY A 195 -4.07 -3.51 -7.32
C GLY A 195 -5.52 -3.58 -6.85
N VAL A 196 -6.22 -4.68 -7.16
CA VAL A 196 -7.61 -4.91 -6.70
C VAL A 196 -7.66 -5.03 -5.19
N GLY A 197 -6.74 -5.79 -4.58
CA GLY A 197 -6.62 -5.93 -3.14
C GLY A 197 -6.40 -4.59 -2.43
N ALA A 198 -5.47 -3.78 -2.93
CA ALA A 198 -5.17 -2.45 -2.40
C ALA A 198 -6.38 -1.50 -2.54
N MET A 199 -7.02 -1.46 -3.71
CA MET A 199 -8.17 -0.59 -3.97
C MET A 199 -9.34 -0.89 -3.01
N LEU A 200 -9.65 -2.17 -2.81
CA LEU A 200 -10.71 -2.60 -1.91
C LEU A 200 -10.34 -2.44 -0.42
N ALA A 201 -9.07 -2.65 -0.08
CA ALA A 201 -8.56 -2.39 1.26
C ALA A 201 -8.70 -0.92 1.64
N ILE A 202 -8.36 -0.01 0.72
CA ILE A 202 -8.47 1.45 0.90
C ILE A 202 -9.94 1.88 0.94
N ARG A 203 -10.81 1.30 0.09
CA ARG A 203 -12.20 1.73 -0.06
C ARG A 203 -13.13 1.25 1.05
N PHE A 204 -12.93 0.02 1.52
CA PHE A 204 -13.86 -0.67 2.41
C PHE A 204 -13.16 -1.10 3.69
N SER A 205 -12.34 -2.14 3.62
CA SER A 205 -11.53 -2.64 4.73
C SER A 205 -10.49 -3.63 4.22
N THR A 206 -9.41 -3.83 4.99
CA THR A 206 -8.38 -4.82 4.66
C THR A 206 -8.90 -6.23 4.51
N GLY A 207 -9.89 -6.61 5.33
CA GLY A 207 -10.56 -7.92 5.24
C GLY A 207 -11.30 -8.10 3.90
N VAL A 208 -11.99 -7.06 3.41
CA VAL A 208 -12.66 -7.10 2.10
C VAL A 208 -11.63 -7.17 0.97
N GLY A 209 -10.57 -6.37 1.03
CA GLY A 209 -9.49 -6.42 0.05
C GLY A 209 -8.81 -7.78 -0.03
N PHE A 210 -8.54 -8.40 1.12
CA PHE A 210 -7.95 -9.73 1.20
C PHE A 210 -8.93 -10.81 0.71
N GLY A 211 -10.19 -10.80 1.17
CA GLY A 211 -11.18 -11.80 0.77
C GLY A 211 -11.47 -11.80 -0.74
N VAL A 212 -11.71 -10.61 -1.31
CA VAL A 212 -11.97 -10.47 -2.75
C VAL A 212 -10.71 -10.77 -3.57
N GLY A 213 -9.53 -10.36 -3.10
CA GLY A 213 -8.28 -10.71 -3.77
C GLY A 213 -8.02 -12.22 -3.79
N LEU A 214 -8.33 -12.96 -2.73
CA LEU A 214 -8.25 -14.43 -2.72
C LEU A 214 -9.23 -15.07 -3.69
N LEU A 215 -10.46 -14.54 -3.76
CA LEU A 215 -11.43 -15.00 -4.75
C LEU A 215 -10.92 -14.75 -6.17
N LEU A 216 -10.32 -13.59 -6.43
CA LEU A 216 -9.69 -13.29 -7.70
C LEU A 216 -8.54 -14.25 -8.02
N VAL A 217 -7.69 -14.58 -7.05
CA VAL A 217 -6.66 -15.64 -7.21
C VAL A 217 -7.33 -16.96 -7.59
N ALA A 218 -8.39 -17.38 -6.89
CA ALA A 218 -9.10 -18.60 -7.22
C ALA A 218 -9.64 -18.59 -8.66
N VAL A 219 -10.30 -17.51 -9.07
CA VAL A 219 -10.84 -17.32 -10.44
C VAL A 219 -9.74 -17.38 -11.50
N ILE A 220 -8.59 -16.72 -11.26
CA ILE A 220 -7.43 -16.76 -12.15
C ILE A 220 -6.87 -18.17 -12.24
N ARG A 221 -6.87 -18.97 -11.16
CA ARG A 221 -6.21 -20.28 -11.14
C ARG A 221 -7.11 -21.43 -11.61
N THR A 222 -8.42 -21.28 -11.51
CA THR A 222 -9.41 -22.23 -12.06
C THR A 222 -9.73 -21.97 -13.53
N ASP A 223 -9.12 -20.93 -14.14
CA ASP A 223 -9.40 -20.46 -15.50
C ASP A 223 -10.91 -20.22 -15.75
N LEU A 224 -11.67 -19.88 -14.72
CA LEU A 224 -13.13 -19.75 -14.78
C LEU A 224 -13.58 -18.69 -15.80
N LEU A 225 -12.70 -17.73 -16.10
CA LEU A 225 -12.92 -16.65 -17.06
C LEU A 225 -12.13 -16.83 -18.38
N GLY A 226 -11.42 -17.94 -18.56
CA GLY A 226 -10.56 -18.17 -19.74
C GLY A 226 -9.38 -17.20 -19.87
N LEU A 227 -8.98 -16.56 -18.76
CA LEU A 227 -7.93 -15.53 -18.70
C LEU A 227 -6.52 -16.14 -18.63
N THR A 228 -6.43 -17.39 -18.18
CA THR A 228 -5.19 -18.13 -17.97
C THR A 228 -5.21 -19.38 -18.84
N GLY A 229 -5.05 -19.19 -20.16
CA GLY A 229 -4.94 -20.29 -21.11
C GLY A 229 -3.77 -21.22 -20.78
N LEU A 230 -3.99 -22.16 -19.86
CA LEU A 230 -3.08 -23.23 -19.48
C LEU A 230 -3.82 -24.55 -19.71
N PRO A 231 -3.77 -25.12 -20.93
CA PRO A 231 -4.10 -26.52 -21.07
C PRO A 231 -3.12 -27.31 -20.21
N ALA A 232 -3.68 -28.22 -19.42
CA ALA A 232 -2.91 -29.26 -18.78
C ALA A 232 -2.22 -30.07 -19.88
N ALA A 233 -0.90 -30.20 -19.77
CA ALA A 233 -0.04 -31.02 -20.62
C ALA A 233 0.13 -30.57 -22.08
N GLY A 234 1.39 -30.32 -22.42
CA GLY A 234 1.86 -30.34 -23.80
C GLY A 234 1.74 -29.00 -24.50
N TRP A 235 2.90 -28.45 -24.86
CA TRP A 235 3.09 -27.38 -25.84
C TRP A 235 2.71 -25.99 -25.32
N ILE A 236 3.74 -25.15 -25.28
CA ILE A 236 3.63 -23.70 -25.31
C ILE A 236 2.84 -23.39 -26.58
N ASP A 237 1.53 -23.26 -26.46
CA ASP A 237 0.71 -22.83 -27.58
C ASP A 237 0.92 -21.32 -27.71
N MET A 238 1.84 -20.99 -28.62
CA MET A 238 2.32 -19.66 -28.98
C MET A 238 1.22 -18.82 -29.67
N THR A 239 -0.05 -19.19 -29.51
CA THR A 239 -1.20 -18.73 -30.29
C THR A 239 -2.24 -17.91 -29.51
N ARG A 240 -2.02 -17.60 -28.22
CA ARG A 240 -2.82 -16.56 -27.51
C ARG A 240 -1.96 -15.46 -26.88
N PRO A 241 -1.51 -14.48 -27.69
CA PRO A 241 -0.64 -13.39 -27.24
C PRO A 241 -1.29 -12.36 -26.30
N PHE A 242 -2.60 -12.45 -26.02
CA PHE A 242 -3.34 -11.38 -25.34
C PHE A 242 -3.52 -11.54 -23.82
N GLY A 243 -3.53 -12.75 -23.26
CA GLY A 243 -3.93 -12.96 -21.85
C GLY A 243 -2.97 -12.35 -20.82
N GLN A 244 -1.67 -12.62 -20.96
CA GLN A 244 -0.63 -12.13 -20.04
C GLN A 244 -0.40 -10.61 -20.10
N PRO A 245 -0.26 -9.98 -21.28
CA PRO A 245 -0.14 -8.52 -21.33
C PRO A 245 -1.44 -7.84 -20.87
N LEU A 246 -2.62 -8.42 -21.13
CA LEU A 246 -3.88 -7.90 -20.62
C LEU A 246 -3.91 -7.92 -19.08
N LEU A 247 -3.49 -9.01 -18.43
CA LEU A 247 -3.37 -9.08 -16.96
C LEU A 247 -2.41 -8.03 -16.40
N ALA A 248 -1.27 -7.81 -17.07
CA ALA A 248 -0.29 -6.81 -16.64
C ALA A 248 -0.85 -5.37 -16.78
N VAL A 249 -1.47 -5.04 -17.92
CA VAL A 249 -2.05 -3.72 -18.18
C VAL A 249 -3.24 -3.45 -17.26
N THR A 250 -4.16 -4.42 -17.11
CA THR A 250 -5.29 -4.30 -16.20
C THR A 250 -4.83 -4.17 -14.75
N GLY A 251 -3.78 -4.90 -14.35
CA GLY A 251 -3.18 -4.77 -13.04
C GLY A 251 -2.53 -3.41 -12.80
N LEU A 252 -1.82 -2.88 -13.79
CA LEU A 252 -1.26 -1.53 -13.71
C LEU A 252 -2.36 -0.48 -13.54
N MET A 253 -3.46 -0.61 -14.29
CA MET A 253 -4.63 0.27 -14.18
C MET A 253 -5.30 0.15 -12.80
N ALA A 254 -5.39 -1.07 -12.24
CA ALA A 254 -5.93 -1.28 -10.89
C ALA A 254 -5.05 -0.62 -9.82
N CYS A 255 -3.72 -0.73 -9.92
CA CYS A 255 -2.78 -0.04 -9.03
C CYS A 255 -2.91 1.49 -9.15
N ALA A 256 -2.98 2.02 -10.38
CA ALA A 256 -3.17 3.45 -10.62
C ALA A 256 -4.50 3.95 -10.03
N ALA A 257 -5.58 3.17 -10.20
CA ALA A 257 -6.88 3.47 -9.62
C ALA A 257 -6.83 3.47 -8.09
N ALA A 258 -6.16 2.51 -7.46
CA ALA A 258 -5.98 2.45 -6.00
C ALA A 258 -5.29 3.71 -5.45
N VAL A 259 -4.22 4.17 -6.11
CA VAL A 259 -3.51 5.40 -5.77
C VAL A 259 -4.39 6.63 -5.93
N ALA A 260 -5.10 6.75 -7.06
CA ALA A 260 -6.01 7.87 -7.31
C ALA A 260 -7.18 7.89 -6.30
N PHE A 261 -7.65 6.72 -5.88
CA PHE A 261 -8.73 6.59 -4.89
C PHE A 261 -8.28 7.07 -3.51
N SER A 262 -7.05 6.74 -3.11
CA SER A 262 -6.45 7.24 -1.87
C SER A 262 -6.38 8.78 -1.84
N GLY A 263 -5.95 9.40 -2.95
CA GLY A 263 -5.92 10.86 -3.07
C GLY A 263 -7.29 11.49 -2.86
N ARG A 264 -8.31 11.02 -3.59
CA ARG A 264 -9.68 11.57 -3.50
C ARG A 264 -10.33 11.41 -2.12
N LEU A 265 -10.11 10.28 -1.45
CA LEU A 265 -10.63 10.06 -0.10
C LEU A 265 -10.01 11.03 0.92
N SER A 266 -8.72 11.35 0.76
CA SER A 266 -8.04 12.31 1.64
C SER A 266 -8.59 13.72 1.46
N GLU A 267 -8.81 14.15 0.22
CA GLU A 267 -9.41 15.45 -0.10
C GLU A 267 -10.83 15.58 0.48
N ALA A 268 -11.66 14.55 0.31
CA ALA A 268 -13.02 14.53 0.84
C ALA A 268 -13.07 14.60 2.38
N ARG A 269 -12.14 13.93 3.08
CA ARG A 269 -12.04 13.99 4.55
C ARG A 269 -11.59 15.37 5.04
N MET A 270 -10.64 16.00 4.36
CA MET A 270 -10.21 17.36 4.68
C MET A 270 -11.33 18.39 4.45
N ALA A 271 -12.10 18.24 3.36
CA ALA A 271 -13.25 19.09 3.08
C ALA A 271 -14.36 18.94 4.14
N ALA A 272 -14.60 17.72 4.63
CA ALA A 272 -15.59 17.46 5.67
C ALA A 272 -15.18 17.95 7.07
N ALA A 273 -13.88 18.03 7.37
CA ALA A 273 -13.36 18.53 8.64
C ALA A 273 -13.25 20.07 8.71
N ALA A 274 -13.41 20.75 7.57
CA ALA A 274 -13.40 22.21 7.46
C ALA A 274 -14.81 22.84 7.60
N VAL A 275 -15.84 22.01 7.83
CA VAL A 275 -17.25 22.39 8.05
C VAL A 275 -17.59 22.17 9.52
#